data_AF-A0A368CGD0-F1
#
_entry.id   AF-A0A368CGD0-F1
#
_cell.length_a   1.000
_cell.length_b   1.000
_cell.length_c   1.000
_cell.angle_alpha   90.00
_cell.angle_beta   90.00
_cell.angle_gamma   90.00
#
_symmetry.space_group_name_H-M   'P 1'
#
loop_
_entity.id
_entity.type
_entity.pdbx_description
1 polymer ?
#
loop_
_entity_poly.entity_id
_entity_poly.type
_entity_poly.pdbx_seq_one_letter_code
_entity_poly.pdbx_strand_id
1 'polypeptide(L)' 'YEEVIDCSVVTGQSADYLLRVVVKDMKHYEAVLLGRLTRIPGVTGVHSSFVLREVINRTQMPLG' A
#
# COMPACT_ATOMS: atom_id res chain seq x y z
N TYR A 1 5.22 10.32 3.61
CA TYR A 1 5.19 9.44 2.44
C TYR A 1 4.09 9.97 1.53
N GLU A 2 4.43 10.64 0.43
CA GLU A 2 3.43 11.28 -0.44
C GLU A 2 2.66 10.27 -1.28
N GLU A 3 3.28 9.12 -1.56
CA GLU A 3 2.72 8.07 -2.39
C GLU A 3 1.68 7.22 -1.65
N VAL A 4 1.68 7.25 -0.31
CA VAL A 4 0.77 6.43 0.51
C VAL A 4 -0.55 7.17 0.65
N ILE A 5 -1.60 6.64 0.02
CA ILE A 5 -2.95 7.21 0.06
C ILE A 5 -3.82 6.60 1.17
N ASP A 6 -3.41 5.46 1.71
CA ASP A 6 -4.09 4.78 2.82
C ASP A 6 -3.12 3.85 3.56
N CYS A 7 -3.28 3.78 4.88
CA CYS A 7 -2.51 2.91 5.76
C CYS A 7 -3.42 2.41 6.88
N SER A 8 -3.56 1.10 6.98
CA SER A 8 -4.41 0.45 7.98
C SER A 8 -3.63 -0.62 8.73
N VAL A 9 -3.84 -0.71 10.04
CA VAL A 9 -3.42 -1.87 10.83
C VAL A 9 -4.50 -2.93 10.68
N VAL A 10 -4.12 -4.14 10.29
CA VAL A 10 -5.07 -5.22 10.04
C VAL A 10 -4.76 -6.40 10.95
N THR A 11 -5.81 -7.07 11.43
CA THR A 11 -5.70 -8.27 12.26
C THR A 11 -6.16 -9.48 11.45
N GLY A 12 -5.35 -10.52 11.37
CA GLY A 12 -5.64 -11.74 10.61
C GLY A 12 -4.92 -11.77 9.26
N GLN A 13 -4.22 -12.88 9.00
CA GLN A 13 -3.24 -13.13 7.93
C GLN A 13 -1.84 -12.52 8.13
N SER A 14 -0.93 -12.87 7.22
CA SER A 14 0.54 -12.81 7.26
C SER A 14 1.18 -11.41 7.26
N ALA A 15 0.43 -10.33 7.49
CA ALA A 15 0.95 -8.97 7.53
C ALA A 15 0.16 -8.11 8.54
N ASP A 16 0.89 -7.27 9.28
CA ASP A 16 0.31 -6.39 10.33
C ASP A 16 -0.24 -5.07 9.77
N TYR A 17 0.24 -4.66 8.59
CA TYR A 17 -0.11 -3.40 7.94
C TYR A 17 -0.53 -3.62 6.49
N LEU A 18 -1.59 -2.93 6.09
CA LEU A 18 -2.03 -2.81 4.70
C LEU A 18 -1.83 -1.37 4.23
N LEU A 19 -1.03 -1.21 3.17
CA LEU A 19 -0.73 0.08 2.55
C LEU A 19 -1.35 0.13 1.16
N ARG A 20 -2.00 1.25 0.84
CA ARG A 20 -2.43 1.57 -0.52
C ARG A 20 -1.56 2.71 -1.03
N VAL A 21 -0.83 2.46 -2.11
CA VAL A 21 0.23 3.35 -2.61
C VAL A 21 -0.01 3.67 -4.09
N VAL A 22 0.09 4.94 -4.46
CA VAL A 22 0.02 5.40 -5.85
C VAL A 22 1.42 5.75 -6.32
N VAL A 23 1.84 5.13 -7.42
CA VAL A 23 3.15 5.32 -8.03
C VAL A 23 2.99 5.59 -9.52
N LYS A 24 3.90 6.38 -10.08
CA LYS A 24 3.87 6.74 -11.51
C LYS A 24 4.28 5.59 -12.43
N ASP A 25 5.22 4.74 -11.98
CA ASP A 25 5.81 3.65 -12.75
C ASP A 25 6.50 2.63 -11.81
N MET A 26 6.98 1.52 -12.39
CA MET A 26 7.66 0.45 -11.65
C MET A 26 9.01 0.88 -11.05
N LYS A 27 9.70 1.87 -11.65
CA LYS A 27 10.96 2.37 -11.14
C LYS A 27 10.74 3.19 -9.86
N HIS A 28 9.66 3.96 -9.81
CA HIS A 28 9.22 4.67 -8.62
C HIS A 28 8.75 3.67 -7.55
N TYR A 29 8.01 2.63 -7.93
CA TYR A 29 7.66 1.55 -7.00
C TYR A 29 8.89 0.93 -6.33
N GLU A 30 9.91 0.55 -7.10
CA GLU A 30 11.15 -0.02 -6.57
C GLU A 30 11.85 0.95 -5.60
N ALA A 31 11.93 2.24 -5.97
CA ALA A 31 12.52 3.27 -5.11
C ALA A 31 11.74 3.45 -3.79
N VAL A 32 10.41 3.33 -3.81
CA VAL A 32 9.57 3.37 -2.60
C VAL A 32 9.80 2.11 -1.76
N LEU A 33 9.77 0.93 -2.39
CA LEU A 33 9.92 -0.35 -1.72
C LEU A 33 11.30 -0.48 -1.05
N LEU A 34 12.38 -0.43 -1.84
CA LEU A 34 13.76 -0.66 -1.38
C LEU A 34 14.37 0.56 -0.70
N GLY A 35 14.01 1.75 -1.17
CA GLY A 35 14.55 3.00 -0.66
C GLY A 35 13.89 3.45 0.64
N ARG A 36 12.64 3.04 0.91
CA ARG A 36 11.92 3.50 2.09
C ARG A 36 11.25 2.39 2.89
N LEU A 37 10.36 1.59 2.31
CA LEU A 37 9.53 0.64 3.08
C LEU A 37 10.37 -0.44 3.79
N THR A 38 11.29 -1.10 3.07
CA THR A 38 12.13 -2.15 3.67
C THR A 38 13.18 -1.62 4.65
N ARG A 39 13.42 -0.30 4.67
CA ARG A 39 14.35 0.35 5.61
C ARG A 39 13.70 0.71 6.94
N ILE A 40 12.38 0.60 7.05
CA ILE A 40 11.68 0.89 8.29
C ILE A 40 12.03 -0.21 9.31
N PRO A 41 12.57 0.16 10.50
CA PRO A 41 12.85 -0.81 11.54
C PRO A 41 11.60 -1.63 11.90
N GLY A 42 11.73 -2.95 11.91
CA GLY A 42 10.62 -3.87 12.22
C GLY A 42 9.85 -4.36 10.99
N VAL A 43 10.11 -3.85 9.78
CA VAL A 43 9.56 -4.44 8.55
C VAL A 43 10.35 -5.71 8.23
N THR A 44 9.70 -6.85 8.41
CA THR A 44 10.30 -8.18 8.17
C THR A 44 10.10 -8.67 6.73
N GLY A 45 9.11 -8.14 6.03
CA GLY A 45 8.81 -8.47 4.65
C GLY A 45 7.73 -7.55 4.09
N VAL A 46 7.68 -7.47 2.76
CA VAL A 46 6.64 -6.71 2.05
C VAL A 46 6.08 -7.63 0.97
N HIS A 47 4.76 -7.79 0.98
CA HIS A 47 4.03 -8.46 -0.09
C HIS A 47 3.18 -7.41 -0.82
N SER A 48 3.41 -7.26 -2.12
CA SER A 48 2.76 -6.23 -2.94
C SER A 48 1.90 -6.85 -4.03
N SER A 49 0.73 -6.28 -4.25
CA SER A 49 -0.13 -6.58 -5.39
C SER A 49 -0.41 -5.31 -6.18
N PHE A 50 -0.55 -5.44 -7.51
CA PHE A 50 -0.86 -4.32 -8.39
C PHE A 50 -2.30 -4.41 -8.89
N VAL A 51 -3.00 -3.28 -8.86
CA VAL A 51 -4.36 -3.19 -9.40
C VAL A 51 -4.27 -3.15 -10.92
N LEU A 52 -4.73 -4.21 -11.59
CA LEU A 52 -4.78 -4.27 -13.06
C LEU A 52 -5.90 -3.41 -13.64
N ARG A 53 -7.07 -3.43 -12.98
CA ARG A 53 -8.23 -2.64 -13.37
C ARG A 53 -9.05 -2.33 -12.13
N GLU A 54 -9.34 -1.06 -11.92
CA GLU A 54 -10.27 -0.63 -10.89
C GLU A 54 -11.70 -0.72 -11.41
N VAL A 55 -12.53 -1.56 -10.80
CA VAL A 55 -13.91 -1.79 -11.24
C VAL A 55 -14.88 -0.83 -10.55
N ILE A 56 -14.64 -0.53 -9.27
CA ILE A 56 -15.43 0.39 -8.46
C ILE A 56 -14.48 1.19 -7.59
N ASN A 57 -14.54 2.51 -7.66
CA ASN A 57 -13.90 3.42 -6.73
C ASN A 57 -14.96 4.35 -6.15
N ARG A 58 -15.35 4.12 -4.89
CA ARG A 58 -16.37 4.93 -4.22
C ARG A 58 -15.76 5.57 -3.00
N THR A 59 -15.65 6.89 -3.03
CA THR A 59 -15.09 7.69 -1.93
C THR A 59 -16.16 8.13 -0.93
N GLN A 60 -17.43 8.05 -1.30
CA GLN A 60 -18.56 8.34 -0.41
C GLN A 60 -18.88 7.13 0.48
N MET A 61 -18.98 7.37 1.78
CA MET A 61 -19.46 6.37 2.73
C MET A 61 -20.98 6.18 2.55
N PRO A 62 -21.48 4.93 2.47
CA PRO A 62 -22.91 4.68 2.49
C PRO A 62 -23.44 4.93 3.90
N LEU A 63 -23.99 6.12 4.14
CA LEU A 63 -24.47 6.53 5.46
C LEU A 63 -25.93 6.18 5.75
N GLY A 64 -26.64 5.55 4.81
CA GLY A 64 -28.07 5.25 4.95
C GLY A 64 -28.96 6.46 4.71
#